data_AF-A0A662R202-F1
#
_entry.id   AF-A0A662R202-F1
#
_cell.length_a   1.000
_cell.length_b   1.000
_cell.length_c   1.000
_cell.angle_alpha   90.00
_cell.angle_beta   90.00
_cell.angle_gamma   90.00
#
_symmetry.space_group_name_H-M   'P 1'
#
loop_
_entity.id
_entity.type
_entity.pdbx_description
1 polymer ?
#
loop_
_entity_poly.entity_id
_entity_poly.type
_entity_poly.pdbx_seq_one_letter_code
_entity_poly.pdbx_strand_id
1 'polypeptide(L)'
;MIMNEHIRYLWEIRLYILINMIVFLSSVLIGYYHAGYDPAVERMVVESFQNRVESILGILPADSVLYPLMISVMIFLNNSFVSLISIFSSILPPFFLSPPFFLSINGYVVGVVIHSTPSPFFALITILPHGVLEVPMVIFAVSMGTKIGVEVVKFIFRRESEVRRNIYLSMRTFVFLLLPLLLIAALIEVFVSSTLAYTLGV
;
A
#
# COMPACT_ATOMS: atom_id res chain seq x y z
N MET A 1 -1.73 -27.43 4.22
CA MET A 1 -2.61 -27.11 5.37
C MET A 1 -2.52 -25.64 5.80
N ILE A 2 -1.33 -25.03 5.84
CA ILE A 2 -1.10 -23.61 6.24
C ILE A 2 -1.73 -22.59 5.27
N MET A 3 -1.63 -22.79 3.95
CA MET A 3 -2.20 -21.88 2.93
C MET A 3 -3.72 -21.66 3.11
N ASN A 4 -4.45 -22.70 3.55
CA ASN A 4 -5.90 -22.64 3.72
C ASN A 4 -6.30 -21.73 4.88
N GLU A 5 -5.46 -21.57 5.91
CA GLU A 5 -5.76 -20.75 7.08
C GLU A 5 -5.74 -19.25 6.71
N HIS A 6 -4.72 -18.82 5.96
CA HIS A 6 -4.56 -17.44 5.52
C HIS A 6 -5.68 -17.00 4.56
N ILE A 7 -6.01 -17.85 3.58
CA ILE A 7 -7.09 -17.58 2.63
C ILE A 7 -8.44 -17.53 3.37
N ARG A 8 -8.66 -18.46 4.31
CA ARG A 8 -9.88 -18.45 5.14
C ARG A 8 -9.97 -17.19 6.00
N TYR A 9 -8.85 -16.71 6.53
CA TYR A 9 -8.82 -15.47 7.29
C TYR A 9 -9.13 -14.25 6.42
N LEU A 10 -8.53 -14.14 5.23
CA LEU A 10 -8.87 -13.08 4.27
C LEU A 10 -10.35 -13.13 3.86
N TRP A 11 -10.92 -14.33 3.71
CA TRP A 11 -12.35 -14.49 3.45
C TRP A 11 -13.22 -14.05 4.63
N GLU A 12 -12.77 -14.27 5.87
CA GLU A 12 -13.44 -13.80 7.09
C GLU A 12 -13.52 -12.26 7.11
N ILE A 13 -12.45 -11.58 6.68
CA ILE A 13 -12.39 -10.11 6.67
C ILE A 13 -12.80 -9.48 5.33
N ARG A 14 -13.42 -10.25 4.40
CA ARG A 14 -13.75 -9.79 3.03
C ARG A 14 -14.58 -8.50 2.97
N LEU A 15 -15.43 -8.25 3.95
CA LEU A 15 -16.21 -7.01 4.00
C LEU A 15 -15.32 -5.80 4.30
N TYR A 16 -14.34 -5.95 5.20
CA TYR A 16 -13.35 -4.91 5.46
C TYR A 16 -12.48 -4.66 4.22
N ILE A 17 -12.12 -5.72 3.49
CA ILE A 17 -11.43 -5.61 2.20
C ILE A 17 -12.26 -4.80 1.21
N LEU A 18 -13.55 -5.12 1.05
CA LEU A 18 -14.45 -4.39 0.16
C LEU A 18 -14.59 -2.91 0.55
N ILE A 19 -14.80 -2.63 1.85
CA ILE A 19 -14.92 -1.25 2.36
C ILE A 19 -13.63 -0.47 2.06
N ASN A 20 -12.47 -1.04 2.39
CA ASN A 20 -11.18 -0.39 2.17
C ASN A 20 -10.85 -0.24 0.68
N MET A 21 -11.26 -1.18 -0.15
CA MET A 21 -11.15 -1.06 -1.60
C MET A 21 -11.98 0.12 -2.12
N ILE A 22 -13.22 0.29 -1.63
CA ILE A 22 -14.06 1.44 -1.98
C ILE A 22 -13.42 2.74 -1.50
N VAL A 23 -12.89 2.79 -0.27
CA VAL A 23 -12.17 3.96 0.26
C VAL A 23 -10.98 4.32 -0.62
N PHE A 24 -10.16 3.34 -1.01
CA PHE A 24 -9.02 3.54 -1.88
C PHE A 24 -9.44 4.10 -3.25
N LEU A 25 -10.39 3.45 -3.93
CA LEU A 25 -10.86 3.87 -5.26
C LEU A 25 -11.50 5.26 -5.21
N SER A 26 -12.29 5.55 -4.17
CA SER A 26 -12.88 6.88 -3.99
C SER A 26 -11.78 7.94 -3.80
N SER A 27 -10.73 7.62 -3.05
CA SER A 27 -9.61 8.54 -2.82
C SER A 27 -8.79 8.79 -4.08
N VAL A 28 -8.59 7.77 -4.92
CA VAL A 28 -7.98 7.91 -6.25
C VAL A 28 -8.79 8.87 -7.12
N LEU A 29 -10.11 8.69 -7.19
CA LEU A 29 -10.98 9.58 -7.95
C LEU A 29 -10.90 11.02 -7.43
N ILE A 30 -10.95 11.21 -6.10
CA ILE A 30 -10.84 12.53 -5.47
C ILE A 30 -9.50 13.18 -5.83
N GLY A 31 -8.38 12.45 -5.70
CA GLY A 31 -7.06 12.96 -6.06
C GLY A 31 -6.95 13.37 -7.52
N TYR A 32 -7.46 12.53 -8.43
CA TYR A 32 -7.45 12.80 -9.86
C TYR A 32 -8.23 14.08 -10.21
N TYR A 33 -9.47 14.22 -9.73
CA TYR A 33 -10.29 15.39 -10.03
C TYR A 33 -9.78 16.66 -9.34
N HIS A 34 -9.20 16.55 -8.14
CA HIS A 34 -8.67 17.70 -7.41
C HIS A 34 -7.44 18.27 -8.12
N ALA A 35 -6.54 17.42 -8.63
CA ALA A 35 -5.39 17.86 -9.43
C ALA A 35 -5.81 18.63 -10.70
N GLY A 36 -6.88 18.17 -11.38
CA GLY A 36 -7.41 18.86 -12.55
C GLY A 36 -8.10 20.20 -12.27
N TYR A 37 -8.59 20.40 -11.05
CA TYR A 37 -9.20 21.66 -10.63
C TYR A 37 -8.16 22.66 -10.10
N ASP A 38 -7.17 22.19 -9.35
CA ASP A 38 -6.14 23.02 -8.71
C ASP A 38 -4.72 22.57 -9.08
N PRO A 39 -4.07 23.23 -10.05
CA PRO A 39 -2.70 22.95 -10.44
C PRO A 39 -1.67 23.16 -9.31
N ALA A 40 -2.00 23.93 -8.25
CA ALA A 40 -1.10 24.07 -7.11
C ALA A 40 -1.05 22.79 -6.27
N VAL A 41 -2.18 22.11 -6.13
CA VAL A 41 -2.26 20.80 -5.44
C VAL A 41 -1.49 19.74 -6.22
N GLU A 42 -1.64 19.73 -7.54
CA GLU A 42 -0.89 18.83 -8.42
C GLU A 42 0.63 18.98 -8.18
N ARG A 43 1.15 20.22 -8.32
CA ARG A 43 2.58 20.51 -8.11
C ARG A 43 3.05 20.10 -6.73
N MET A 44 2.32 20.48 -5.68
CA MET A 44 2.70 20.19 -4.30
C MET A 44 2.80 18.69 -4.02
N VAL A 45 1.82 17.90 -4.49
CA VAL A 45 1.77 16.46 -4.24
C VAL A 45 2.82 15.73 -5.08
N VAL A 46 2.97 16.10 -6.36
CA VAL A 46 3.99 15.52 -7.24
C VAL A 46 5.39 15.82 -6.72
N GLU A 47 5.68 17.05 -6.33
CA GLU A 47 6.98 17.43 -5.74
C GLU A 47 7.24 16.68 -4.43
N SER A 48 6.23 16.57 -3.55
CA SER A 48 6.36 15.79 -2.31
C SER A 48 6.64 14.31 -2.59
N PHE A 49 6.01 13.74 -3.61
CA PHE A 49 6.24 12.37 -4.04
C PHE A 49 7.65 12.18 -4.63
N GLN A 50 8.07 13.08 -5.53
CA GLN A 50 9.40 13.07 -6.14
C GLN A 50 10.50 13.18 -5.08
N ASN A 51 10.39 14.14 -4.15
CA ASN A 51 11.33 14.30 -3.04
C ASN A 51 11.45 13.04 -2.19
N ARG A 52 10.33 12.34 -1.95
CA ARG A 52 10.36 11.06 -1.23
C ARG A 52 11.09 9.98 -2.02
N VAL A 53 10.83 9.85 -3.32
CA VAL A 53 11.51 8.88 -4.20
C VAL A 53 13.01 9.17 -4.26
N GLU A 54 13.39 10.43 -4.49
CA GLU A 54 14.79 10.86 -4.52
C GLU A 54 15.49 10.61 -3.19
N SER A 55 14.83 10.85 -2.04
CA SER A 55 15.42 10.55 -0.74
C SER A 55 15.71 9.07 -0.52
N ILE A 56 14.94 8.17 -1.16
CA ILE A 56 15.15 6.73 -1.09
C ILE A 56 16.26 6.30 -2.07
N LEU A 57 16.23 6.84 -3.30
CA LEU A 57 17.17 6.47 -4.36
C LEU A 57 18.55 7.10 -4.18
N GLY A 58 18.61 8.32 -3.66
CA GLY A 58 19.85 9.10 -3.48
C GLY A 58 20.79 8.56 -2.40
N ILE A 59 20.32 7.62 -1.57
CA ILE A 59 21.15 6.88 -0.60
C ILE A 59 21.94 5.75 -1.28
N LEU A 60 21.52 5.33 -2.48
CA LEU A 60 22.05 4.16 -3.16
C LEU A 60 23.14 4.55 -4.17
N PRO A 61 24.25 3.80 -4.25
CA PRO A 61 25.28 4.00 -5.27
C PRO A 61 24.73 3.62 -6.66
N ALA A 62 24.37 4.63 -7.45
CA ALA A 62 23.73 4.49 -8.77
C ALA A 62 24.61 3.79 -9.82
N ASP A 63 25.92 3.77 -9.61
CA ASP A 63 26.93 3.11 -10.44
C ASP A 63 27.11 1.62 -10.14
N SER A 64 26.46 1.11 -9.08
CA SER A 64 26.59 -0.29 -8.69
C SER A 64 25.79 -1.23 -9.60
N VAL A 65 26.37 -2.37 -9.97
CA VAL A 65 25.67 -3.45 -10.72
C VAL A 65 24.48 -4.02 -9.92
N LEU A 66 24.50 -3.86 -8.59
CA LEU A 66 23.44 -4.29 -7.68
C LEU A 66 22.33 -3.25 -7.50
N TYR A 67 22.42 -2.09 -8.14
CA TYR A 67 21.46 -0.99 -7.97
C TYR A 67 19.99 -1.41 -8.13
N PRO A 68 19.59 -2.20 -9.15
CA PRO A 68 18.20 -2.66 -9.29
C PRO A 68 17.74 -3.56 -8.12
N LEU A 69 18.62 -4.43 -7.62
CA LEU A 69 18.33 -5.27 -6.47
C LEU A 69 18.18 -4.43 -5.20
N MET A 70 19.02 -3.40 -5.03
CA MET A 70 18.95 -2.49 -3.89
C MET A 70 17.65 -1.68 -3.88
N ILE A 71 17.20 -1.18 -5.04
CA ILE A 71 15.89 -0.53 -5.18
C ILE A 71 14.77 -1.49 -4.81
N SER A 72 14.82 -2.73 -5.34
CA SER A 72 13.79 -3.75 -5.06
C SER A 72 13.67 -4.02 -3.56
N VAL A 73 14.81 -4.14 -2.86
CA VAL A 73 14.84 -4.33 -1.41
C VAL A 73 14.28 -3.12 -0.68
N MET A 74 14.62 -1.89 -1.09
CA MET A 74 14.09 -0.67 -0.46
C MET A 74 12.56 -0.55 -0.62
N ILE A 75 12.03 -0.84 -1.81
CA ILE A 75 10.59 -0.86 -2.08
C ILE A 75 9.92 -1.92 -1.20
N PHE A 76 10.46 -3.15 -1.20
CA PHE A 76 9.97 -4.23 -0.36
C PHE A 76 9.94 -3.85 1.13
N LEU A 77 11.01 -3.25 1.65
CA LEU A 77 11.11 -2.84 3.05
C LEU A 77 10.11 -1.72 3.38
N ASN A 78 9.99 -0.71 2.53
CA ASN A 78 9.02 0.37 2.70
C ASN A 78 7.59 -0.18 2.75
N ASN A 79 7.23 -1.05 1.80
CA ASN A 79 5.86 -1.57 1.70
C ASN A 79 5.54 -2.54 2.83
N SER A 80 6.52 -3.35 3.24
CA SER A 80 6.42 -4.20 4.42
C SER A 80 6.23 -3.37 5.68
N PHE A 81 6.97 -2.28 5.84
CA PHE A 81 6.87 -1.38 6.99
C PHE A 81 5.53 -0.63 7.04
N VAL A 82 5.10 -0.03 5.92
CA VAL A 82 3.80 0.65 5.81
C VAL A 82 2.65 -0.34 6.08
N SER A 83 2.74 -1.55 5.55
CA SER A 83 1.76 -2.62 5.81
C SER A 83 1.73 -2.99 7.29
N LEU A 84 2.89 -3.17 7.92
CA LEU A 84 2.99 -3.54 9.34
C LEU A 84 2.42 -2.44 10.24
N ILE A 85 2.74 -1.17 9.97
CA ILE A 85 2.14 -0.03 10.67
C ILE A 85 0.62 -0.01 10.46
N SER A 86 0.14 -0.26 9.24
CA SER A 86 -1.29 -0.28 8.95
C SER A 86 -2.03 -1.36 9.74
N ILE A 87 -1.42 -2.53 9.97
CA ILE A 87 -1.99 -3.60 10.79
C ILE A 87 -2.09 -3.21 12.26
N PHE A 88 -1.09 -2.52 12.80
CA PHE A 88 -0.96 -2.26 14.24
C PHE A 88 -1.41 -0.87 14.71
N SER A 89 -1.51 0.10 13.80
CA SER A 89 -1.90 1.48 14.11
C SER A 89 -3.26 1.60 14.79
N SER A 90 -4.15 0.63 14.62
CA SER A 90 -5.47 0.59 15.23
C SER A 90 -5.52 0.06 16.67
N ILE A 91 -4.40 -0.41 17.23
CA ILE A 91 -4.37 -0.99 18.59
C ILE A 91 -4.50 0.10 19.67
N LEU A 92 -3.93 1.28 19.43
CA LEU A 92 -3.87 2.33 20.44
C LEU A 92 -5.05 3.30 20.31
N PRO A 93 -5.80 3.60 21.40
CA PRO A 93 -6.75 4.71 21.41
C PRO A 93 -6.05 6.05 21.14
N PRO A 94 -6.62 6.98 20.34
CA PRO A 94 -7.91 6.93 19.63
C PRO A 94 -7.85 6.38 18.18
N PHE A 95 -6.75 5.74 17.78
CA PHE A 95 -6.42 5.45 16.38
C PHE A 95 -7.10 4.21 15.77
N PHE A 96 -8.21 3.71 16.35
CA PHE A 96 -8.86 2.46 15.94
C PHE A 96 -9.26 2.39 14.46
N LEU A 97 -9.51 3.55 13.84
CA LEU A 97 -9.89 3.70 12.42
C LEU A 97 -8.80 4.42 11.59
N SER A 98 -7.56 4.47 12.09
CA SER A 98 -6.44 5.04 11.33
C SER A 98 -6.05 4.27 10.07
N PRO A 99 -6.19 2.92 9.95
CA PRO A 99 -5.74 2.22 8.75
C PRO A 99 -6.43 2.67 7.45
N PRO A 100 -7.77 2.82 7.38
CA PRO A 100 -8.44 3.36 6.20
C PRO A 100 -8.00 4.79 5.84
N PHE A 101 -7.61 5.61 6.81
CA PHE A 101 -7.11 6.97 6.58
C PHE A 101 -5.74 6.98 5.90
N PHE A 102 -4.82 6.11 6.32
CA PHE A 102 -3.54 5.96 5.62
C PHE A 102 -3.75 5.45 4.18
N LEU A 103 -4.70 4.53 3.99
CA LEU A 103 -5.07 4.05 2.67
C LEU A 103 -5.65 5.15 1.77
N SER A 104 -6.46 6.05 2.32
CA SER A 104 -7.02 7.17 1.55
C SER A 104 -5.94 8.15 1.10
N ILE A 105 -4.93 8.43 1.93
CA ILE A 105 -3.80 9.27 1.53
C ILE A 105 -3.05 8.63 0.34
N ASN A 106 -2.76 7.33 0.43
CA ASN A 106 -2.09 6.63 -0.67
C ASN A 106 -2.94 6.64 -1.95
N GLY A 107 -4.24 6.38 -1.85
CA GLY A 107 -5.15 6.47 -2.99
C GLY A 107 -5.18 7.87 -3.59
N TYR A 108 -5.24 8.90 -2.76
CA TYR A 108 -5.23 10.30 -3.20
C TYR A 108 -3.96 10.66 -3.97
N VAL A 109 -2.78 10.31 -3.45
CA VAL A 109 -1.49 10.54 -4.14
C VAL A 109 -1.47 9.83 -5.49
N VAL A 110 -1.90 8.57 -5.54
CA VAL A 110 -2.02 7.81 -6.80
C VAL A 110 -2.92 8.54 -7.80
N GLY A 111 -4.08 9.04 -7.36
CA GLY A 111 -4.99 9.82 -8.21
C GLY A 111 -4.35 11.07 -8.81
N VAL A 112 -3.63 11.84 -7.99
CA VAL A 112 -2.92 13.04 -8.44
C VAL A 112 -1.82 12.69 -9.44
N VAL A 113 -1.01 11.67 -9.16
CA VAL A 113 0.06 11.25 -10.07
C VAL A 113 -0.51 10.77 -11.40
N ILE A 114 -1.64 10.03 -11.40
CA ILE A 114 -2.33 9.64 -12.64
C ILE A 114 -2.71 10.87 -13.47
N HIS A 115 -3.30 11.89 -12.86
CA HIS A 115 -3.67 13.14 -13.55
C HIS A 115 -2.45 13.84 -14.16
N SER A 116 -1.33 13.87 -13.43
CA SER A 116 -0.13 14.63 -13.79
C SER A 116 0.67 14.00 -14.93
N THR A 117 0.39 12.74 -15.29
CA THR A 117 1.08 12.07 -16.38
C THR A 117 0.44 12.38 -17.74
N PRO A 118 1.25 12.58 -18.81
CA PRO A 118 0.78 13.08 -20.10
C PRO A 118 -0.17 12.12 -20.85
N SER A 119 -0.28 10.87 -20.41
CA SER A 119 -1.25 9.92 -20.94
C SER A 119 -1.67 8.93 -19.84
N PRO A 120 -2.95 8.51 -19.77
CA PRO A 120 -3.40 7.44 -18.88
C PRO A 120 -2.61 6.14 -19.08
N PHE A 121 -2.10 5.88 -20.29
CA PHE A 121 -1.22 4.73 -20.58
C PHE A 121 0.18 4.92 -20.00
N PHE A 122 0.66 6.17 -19.92
CA PHE A 122 1.91 6.54 -19.28
C PHE A 122 1.78 6.48 -17.76
N ALA A 123 0.68 6.98 -17.20
CA ALA A 123 0.27 6.74 -15.81
C ALA A 123 0.30 5.25 -15.49
N LEU A 124 -0.28 4.46 -16.39
CA LEU A 124 -0.33 3.02 -16.26
C LEU A 124 1.09 2.47 -16.24
N ILE A 125 1.99 2.83 -17.14
CA ILE A 125 3.37 2.28 -17.19
C ILE A 125 4.29 2.80 -16.08
N THR A 126 4.07 4.01 -15.56
CA THR A 126 4.90 4.61 -14.50
C THR A 126 4.37 4.27 -13.09
N ILE A 127 3.07 3.97 -12.94
CA ILE A 127 2.41 3.63 -11.66
C ILE A 127 2.04 2.13 -11.55
N LEU A 128 1.75 1.41 -12.65
CA LEU A 128 1.61 -0.08 -12.64
C LEU A 128 2.79 -0.80 -12.01
N PRO A 129 4.05 -0.38 -12.25
CA PRO A 129 5.19 -1.01 -11.62
C PRO A 129 4.91 -1.22 -10.13
N HIS A 130 4.47 -0.15 -9.46
CA HIS A 130 4.12 -0.03 -8.03
C HIS A 130 2.73 -0.51 -7.62
N GLY A 131 1.82 -0.75 -8.56
CA GLY A 131 0.39 -0.77 -8.24
C GLY A 131 -0.25 -2.15 -8.14
N VAL A 132 0.10 -3.07 -9.02
CA VAL A 132 -0.79 -4.23 -9.31
C VAL A 132 -0.76 -5.26 -8.19
N LEU A 133 0.42 -5.56 -7.65
CA LEU A 133 0.57 -6.53 -6.57
C LEU A 133 0.64 -5.86 -5.20
N GLU A 134 1.23 -4.66 -5.11
CA GLU A 134 1.36 -3.94 -3.85
C GLU A 134 0.02 -3.43 -3.32
N VAL A 135 -0.81 -2.79 -4.15
CA VAL A 135 -2.09 -2.20 -3.70
C VAL A 135 -3.01 -3.26 -3.08
N PRO A 136 -3.20 -4.46 -3.67
CA PRO A 136 -3.93 -5.53 -3.01
C PRO A 136 -3.34 -5.92 -1.64
N MET A 137 -2.01 -6.02 -1.52
CA MET A 137 -1.37 -6.38 -0.24
C MET A 137 -1.54 -5.29 0.82
N VAL A 138 -1.43 -4.02 0.44
CA VAL A 138 -1.68 -2.88 1.33
C VAL A 138 -3.15 -2.85 1.76
N ILE A 139 -4.10 -3.08 0.85
CA ILE A 139 -5.54 -3.17 1.19
C ILE A 139 -5.78 -4.34 2.17
N PHE A 140 -5.12 -5.48 1.98
CA PHE A 140 -5.22 -6.60 2.92
C PHE A 140 -4.67 -6.22 4.30
N ALA A 141 -3.49 -5.61 4.37
CA ALA A 141 -2.88 -5.15 5.61
C ALA A 141 -3.76 -4.13 6.36
N VAL A 142 -4.30 -3.14 5.64
CA VAL A 142 -5.24 -2.14 6.17
C VAL A 142 -6.52 -2.79 6.65
N SER A 143 -7.02 -3.83 5.96
CA SER A 143 -8.24 -4.55 6.35
C SER A 143 -8.04 -5.39 7.61
N MET A 144 -6.86 -6.01 7.76
CA MET A 144 -6.45 -6.66 9.01
C MET A 144 -6.39 -5.65 10.16
N GLY A 145 -5.76 -4.49 9.95
CA GLY A 145 -5.72 -3.41 10.93
C GLY A 145 -7.10 -2.87 11.29
N THR A 146 -8.00 -2.70 10.31
CA THR A 146 -9.38 -2.27 10.54
C THR A 146 -10.14 -3.29 11.39
N LYS A 147 -10.00 -4.58 11.09
CA LYS A 147 -10.60 -5.66 11.88
C LYS A 147 -10.07 -5.65 13.32
N ILE A 148 -8.76 -5.51 13.52
CA ILE A 148 -8.15 -5.38 14.86
C ILE A 148 -8.74 -4.18 15.60
N GLY A 149 -8.84 -3.02 14.95
CA GLY A 149 -9.42 -1.81 15.54
C GLY A 149 -10.84 -2.01 16.02
N VAL A 150 -11.68 -2.66 15.23
CA VAL A 150 -13.06 -3.02 15.63
C VAL A 150 -13.07 -3.94 16.85
N GLU A 151 -12.20 -4.95 16.89
CA GLU A 151 -12.11 -5.85 18.05
C GLU A 151 -11.60 -5.12 19.30
N VAL A 152 -10.68 -4.16 19.16
CA VAL A 152 -10.18 -3.34 20.27
C VAL A 152 -11.30 -2.46 20.81
N VAL A 153 -12.11 -1.84 19.94
CA VAL A 153 -13.30 -1.08 20.35
C VAL A 153 -14.27 -1.98 21.13
N LYS A 154 -14.58 -3.18 20.64
CA LYS A 154 -15.42 -4.14 21.39
C LYS A 154 -14.85 -4.43 22.78
N PHE A 155 -13.55 -4.65 22.88
CA PHE A 155 -12.86 -4.93 24.15
C PHE A 155 -12.99 -3.76 25.13
N ILE A 156 -12.77 -2.52 24.69
CA ILE A 156 -12.88 -1.31 25.51
C ILE A 156 -14.31 -1.14 26.04
N PHE A 157 -15.31 -1.39 25.20
CA PHE A 157 -16.73 -1.33 25.58
C PHE A 157 -17.22 -2.61 26.29
N ARG A 158 -16.32 -3.46 26.80
CA ARG A 158 -16.62 -4.69 27.56
C ARG A 158 -17.54 -5.67 26.83
N ARG A 159 -17.46 -5.70 25.50
CA ARG A 159 -18.15 -6.69 24.65
C ARG A 159 -17.21 -7.86 24.35
N GLU A 160 -17.79 -9.00 23.97
CA GLU A 160 -17.02 -10.13 23.47
C GLU A 160 -16.12 -9.70 22.32
N SER A 161 -14.83 -10.03 22.43
CA SER A 161 -13.78 -9.51 21.56
C SER A 161 -12.72 -10.56 21.30
N GLU A 162 -12.30 -10.64 20.05
CA GLU A 162 -11.29 -11.58 19.57
C GLU A 162 -9.98 -10.87 19.19
N VAL A 163 -9.61 -9.77 19.85
CA VAL A 163 -8.39 -8.98 19.55
C VAL A 163 -7.16 -9.87 19.44
N ARG A 164 -6.93 -10.75 20.43
CA ARG A 164 -5.75 -11.63 20.46
C ARG A 164 -5.72 -12.58 19.26
N ARG A 165 -6.87 -13.18 18.91
CA ARG A 165 -7.00 -14.06 17.73
C ARG A 165 -6.70 -13.29 16.44
N ASN A 166 -7.25 -12.09 16.30
CA ASN A 166 -7.09 -11.28 15.10
C ASN A 166 -5.66 -10.73 14.94
N ILE A 167 -4.99 -10.34 16.02
CA ILE A 167 -3.56 -9.97 15.99
C ILE A 167 -2.73 -11.18 15.54
N TYR A 168 -2.96 -12.35 16.13
CA TYR A 168 -2.24 -13.58 15.77
C TYR A 168 -2.43 -13.94 14.29
N LEU A 169 -3.68 -14.01 13.82
CA LEU A 169 -3.99 -14.35 12.42
C LEU A 169 -3.46 -13.28 11.45
N SER A 170 -3.53 -12.00 11.80
CA SER A 170 -2.97 -10.92 11.00
C SER A 170 -1.46 -11.03 10.87
N MET A 171 -0.74 -11.26 11.98
CA MET A 171 0.72 -11.44 11.95
C MET A 171 1.13 -12.67 11.15
N ARG A 172 0.43 -13.80 11.36
CA ARG A 172 0.71 -15.02 10.62
C ARG A 172 0.47 -14.83 9.14
N THR A 173 -0.65 -14.19 8.76
CA THR A 173 -0.96 -13.89 7.35
C THR A 173 -0.01 -12.86 6.76
N PHE A 174 0.43 -11.88 7.55
CA PHE A 174 1.45 -10.93 7.12
C PHE A 174 2.77 -11.63 6.77
N VAL A 175 3.30 -12.45 7.69
CA VAL A 175 4.61 -13.11 7.51
C VAL A 175 4.59 -14.18 6.42
N PHE A 176 3.54 -15.01 6.35
CA PHE A 176 3.52 -16.18 5.47
C PHE A 176 2.81 -15.95 4.13
N LEU A 177 2.04 -14.87 3.98
CA LEU A 177 1.35 -14.55 2.73
C LEU A 177 1.74 -13.18 2.18
N LEU A 178 1.53 -12.09 2.93
CA LEU A 178 1.77 -10.74 2.38
C LEU A 178 3.25 -10.47 2.14
N LEU A 179 4.14 -10.82 3.07
CA LEU A 179 5.57 -10.52 2.99
C LEU A 179 6.25 -11.21 1.79
N PRO A 180 6.02 -12.52 1.51
CA PRO A 180 6.50 -13.13 0.26
C PRO A 180 5.92 -12.48 -0.99
N LEU A 181 4.63 -12.13 -1.00
CA LEU A 181 3.99 -11.48 -2.14
C LEU A 181 4.52 -10.06 -2.38
N LEU A 182 4.81 -9.30 -1.32
CA LEU A 182 5.43 -7.98 -1.39
C LEU A 182 6.86 -8.07 -1.93
N LEU A 183 7.62 -9.11 -1.56
CA LEU A 183 8.95 -9.33 -2.11
C LEU A 183 8.89 -9.64 -3.61
N ILE A 184 7.97 -10.53 -4.01
CA ILE A 184 7.74 -10.83 -5.43
C ILE A 184 7.30 -9.58 -6.18
N ALA A 185 6.40 -8.78 -5.61
CA ALA A 185 5.95 -7.51 -6.18
C ALA A 185 7.13 -6.58 -6.43
N ALA A 186 7.98 -6.35 -5.43
CA ALA A 186 9.12 -5.44 -5.54
C ALA A 186 10.22 -5.94 -6.49
N LEU A 187 10.33 -7.25 -6.74
CA LEU A 187 11.21 -7.77 -7.79
C LEU A 187 10.61 -7.60 -9.18
N ILE A 188 9.33 -7.90 -9.36
CA ILE A 188 8.64 -7.73 -10.65
C ILE A 188 8.67 -6.26 -11.08
N GLU A 189 8.32 -5.38 -10.16
CA GLU A 189 8.48 -3.93 -10.23
C GLU A 189 9.77 -3.48 -10.93
N VAL A 190 10.92 -3.79 -10.32
CA VAL A 190 12.19 -3.19 -10.74
C VAL A 190 12.77 -3.91 -11.95
N PHE A 191 12.61 -5.24 -12.03
CA PHE A 191 13.22 -6.01 -13.11
C PHE A 191 12.37 -6.05 -14.38
N VAL A 192 11.04 -6.09 -14.26
CA VAL A 192 10.13 -6.20 -15.40
C VAL A 192 9.62 -4.82 -15.79
N SER A 193 9.07 -4.08 -14.84
CA SER A 193 8.33 -2.87 -15.17
C SER A 193 9.26 -1.67 -15.45
N SER A 194 10.37 -1.52 -14.72
CA SER A 194 11.38 -0.49 -15.06
C SER A 194 12.07 -0.77 -16.41
N THR A 195 12.30 -2.04 -16.76
CA THR A 195 12.83 -2.43 -18.08
C THR A 195 11.83 -2.11 -19.20
N LEU A 196 10.53 -2.30 -18.95
CA LEU A 196 9.47 -1.93 -19.89
C LEU A 196 9.37 -0.41 -20.09
N ALA A 197 9.45 0.38 -19.03
CA ALA A 197 9.49 1.84 -19.13
C ALA A 197 10.70 2.29 -19.99
N TYR A 198 11.91 1.82 -19.64
CA TYR A 198 13.13 2.13 -20.36
C TYR A 198 13.07 1.74 -21.86
N THR A 199 12.57 0.54 -22.17
CA THR A 199 12.49 0.07 -23.57
C THR A 199 11.45 0.81 -24.40
N LEU A 200 10.43 1.39 -23.77
CA LEU A 200 9.43 2.23 -24.42
C LEU A 200 9.87 3.70 -24.57
N GLY A 201 11.06 4.07 -24.08
CA GLY A 201 11.59 5.44 -24.13
C GLY A 201 10.86 6.38 -23.16
N VAL A 202 10.40 5.82 -22.05
CA VAL A 202 9.54 6.45 -21.03
C VAL A 202 10.24 6.45 -19.68
#